data_AF-A0A8S9YQ04-F1
#
_entry.id   AF-A0A8S9YQ04-F1
#
_cell.length_a   1.000
_cell.length_b   1.000
_cell.length_c   1.000
_cell.angle_alpha   90.00
_cell.angle_beta   90.00
_cell.angle_gamma   90.00
#
_symmetry.space_group_name_H-M   'P 1'
#
loop_
_entity.id
_entity.type
_entity.pdbx_description
1 polymer ?
#
loop_
_entity_poly.entity_id
_entity_poly.type
_entity_poly.pdbx_seq_one_letter_code
_entity_poly.pdbx_strand_id
1 'polypeptide(L)'
;MFAAITGNTRLTEMLLKYGARSSDTNKLGRTAAQMAAFVGNHRVTTLINNFLEKDEVDYYTQSSVSTKLRLTSTLADGLYSLISCSNITPVKIFLLLDPDPKNVTIVSPLLDHCTLVVNVLEDLLDKFFNPHQTHEALALKFHLLACCLRKAQEYMASDAQPRVGGESGAEKRDNQLTIAPRLLGLIRIFLRGGDPHGLPIGQEKFLRQTLLSFPHHESTLWKHVVNQVSGVQPGYSPTSLSVIDQAITGQGPAVMVFGHEPSRCCTTCGDGQPVKIMLCRECKEVGYCSITCQRLHWFTHKKFCRILKAHHDACERSQKRAQAQAMTDDS
;
A
#
# COMPACT_ATOMS: atom_id res chain seq x y z
N MET A 1 -8.43 -10.09 -23.10
CA MET A 1 -9.66 -9.27 -23.21
C MET A 1 -10.86 -9.85 -22.44
N PHE A 2 -11.32 -11.07 -22.71
CA PHE A 2 -12.49 -11.64 -22.00
C PHE A 2 -12.35 -11.73 -20.48
N ALA A 3 -11.17 -12.10 -19.97
CA ALA A 3 -10.88 -12.07 -18.53
C ALA A 3 -11.07 -10.67 -17.91
N ALA A 4 -10.79 -9.62 -18.69
CA ALA A 4 -10.92 -8.23 -18.25
C ALA A 4 -12.38 -7.76 -18.22
N ILE A 5 -13.18 -8.16 -19.22
CA ILE A 5 -14.62 -7.86 -19.30
C ILE A 5 -15.41 -8.60 -18.21
N THR A 6 -14.99 -9.80 -17.83
CA THR A 6 -15.64 -10.57 -16.76
C THR A 6 -15.23 -10.13 -15.35
N GLY A 7 -14.30 -9.17 -15.22
CA GLY A 7 -13.85 -8.65 -13.93
C GLY A 7 -12.93 -9.61 -13.18
N ASN A 8 -12.44 -10.67 -13.83
CA ASN A 8 -11.60 -11.67 -13.19
C ASN A 8 -10.16 -11.17 -13.07
N THR A 9 -9.87 -10.50 -11.96
CA THR A 9 -8.55 -9.92 -11.66
C THR A 9 -7.44 -10.97 -11.66
N ARG A 10 -7.66 -12.13 -11.03
CA ARG A 10 -6.65 -13.18 -10.89
C ARG A 10 -6.31 -13.82 -12.25
N LEU A 11 -7.33 -14.11 -13.06
CA LEU A 11 -7.10 -14.66 -14.40
C LEU A 11 -6.41 -13.63 -15.29
N THR A 12 -6.79 -12.35 -15.20
CA THR A 12 -6.16 -11.28 -15.97
C THR A 12 -4.69 -11.12 -15.59
N GLU A 13 -4.37 -11.08 -14.30
CA GLU A 13 -3.00 -11.01 -13.80
C GLU A 13 -2.17 -12.21 -14.27
N MET A 14 -2.73 -13.42 -14.20
CA MET A 14 -2.08 -14.62 -14.69
C MET A 14 -1.76 -14.51 -16.18
N LEU A 15 -2.73 -14.13 -17.02
CA LEU A 15 -2.52 -13.98 -18.46
C LEU A 15 -1.41 -12.97 -18.79
N LEU A 16 -1.39 -11.82 -18.11
CA LEU A 16 -0.34 -10.81 -18.26
C LEU A 16 1.04 -11.37 -17.91
N LYS A 17 1.15 -12.10 -16.78
CA LYS A 17 2.40 -12.78 -16.37
C LYS A 17 2.89 -13.83 -17.37
N TYR A 18 2.00 -14.42 -18.16
CA TYR A 18 2.34 -15.36 -19.24
C TYR A 18 2.49 -14.69 -20.62
N GLY A 19 2.69 -13.36 -20.66
CA GLY A 19 3.04 -12.63 -21.88
C GLY A 19 1.86 -12.16 -22.72
N ALA A 20 0.64 -12.11 -22.15
CA ALA A 20 -0.48 -11.48 -22.82
C ALA A 20 -0.22 -9.96 -22.99
N ARG A 21 -0.24 -9.47 -24.23
CA ARG A 21 0.02 -8.06 -24.54
C ARG A 21 -1.14 -7.17 -24.11
N SER A 22 -0.85 -6.14 -23.32
CA SER A 22 -1.84 -5.16 -22.84
C SER A 22 -2.29 -4.18 -23.93
N SER A 23 -1.47 -3.98 -24.96
CA SER A 23 -1.67 -3.05 -26.08
C SER A 23 -2.51 -3.63 -27.23
N ASP A 24 -2.74 -4.95 -27.27
CA ASP A 24 -3.53 -5.58 -28.33
C ASP A 24 -4.98 -5.05 -28.35
N THR A 25 -5.48 -4.75 -29.55
CA THR A 25 -6.81 -4.20 -29.78
C THR A 25 -7.72 -5.19 -30.49
N ASN A 26 -9.03 -5.08 -30.25
CA ASN A 26 -10.05 -5.83 -31.00
C ASN A 26 -10.41 -5.15 -32.33
N LYS A 27 -11.39 -5.71 -33.05
CA LYS A 27 -11.93 -5.15 -34.31
C LYS A 27 -12.51 -3.73 -34.19
N LEU A 28 -12.75 -3.24 -32.97
CA LEU A 28 -13.23 -1.88 -32.68
C LEU A 28 -12.08 -0.94 -32.28
N GLY A 29 -10.82 -1.38 -32.38
CA GLY A 29 -9.65 -0.60 -31.97
C GLY A 29 -9.52 -0.41 -30.46
N ARG A 30 -10.19 -1.23 -29.64
CA ARG A 30 -10.19 -1.10 -28.18
C ARG A 30 -9.29 -2.11 -27.50
N THR A 31 -8.52 -1.67 -26.51
CA THR A 31 -7.65 -2.53 -25.69
C THR A 31 -8.43 -3.29 -24.61
N ALA A 32 -7.82 -4.29 -24.00
CA ALA A 32 -8.43 -5.04 -22.89
C ALA A 32 -8.78 -4.13 -21.69
N ALA A 33 -7.93 -3.16 -21.37
CA ALA A 33 -8.17 -2.21 -20.28
C ALA A 33 -9.35 -1.28 -20.55
N GLN A 34 -9.49 -0.78 -21.79
CA GLN A 34 -10.62 0.05 -22.21
C GLN A 34 -11.94 -0.74 -22.17
N MET A 35 -11.91 -2.00 -22.61
CA MET A 35 -13.08 -2.88 -22.54
C MET A 35 -13.49 -3.17 -21.08
N ALA A 36 -12.53 -3.38 -20.18
CA ALA A 36 -12.81 -3.51 -18.75
C ALA A 36 -13.40 -2.23 -18.14
N ALA A 37 -12.88 -1.07 -18.51
CA ALA A 37 -13.36 0.21 -18.01
C ALA A 37 -14.81 0.48 -18.45
N PHE A 38 -15.13 0.14 -19.70
CA PHE A 38 -16.47 0.29 -20.26
C PHE A 38 -17.55 -0.48 -19.49
N VAL A 39 -17.22 -1.66 -18.97
CA VAL A 39 -18.14 -2.47 -18.17
C VAL A 39 -18.05 -2.21 -16.66
N GLY A 40 -17.27 -1.21 -16.23
CA GLY A 40 -17.12 -0.83 -14.82
C GLY A 40 -16.10 -1.67 -14.03
N ASN A 41 -15.29 -2.50 -14.68
CA ASN A 41 -14.26 -3.32 -14.01
C ASN A 41 -12.98 -2.51 -13.74
N HIS A 42 -13.10 -1.42 -12.98
CA HIS A 42 -11.99 -0.48 -12.73
C HIS A 42 -10.75 -1.15 -12.12
N ARG A 43 -10.93 -2.11 -11.20
CA ARG A 43 -9.80 -2.87 -10.61
C ARG A 43 -8.98 -3.61 -11.67
N VAL A 44 -9.64 -4.16 -12.67
CA VAL A 44 -8.95 -4.88 -13.75
C VAL A 44 -8.34 -3.90 -14.76
N THR A 45 -9.02 -2.78 -15.03
CA THR A 45 -8.44 -1.69 -15.82
C THR A 45 -7.14 -1.20 -15.22
N THR A 46 -7.12 -0.87 -13.92
CA THR A 46 -5.89 -0.41 -13.27
C THR A 46 -4.82 -1.49 -13.23
N LEU A 47 -5.20 -2.75 -12.99
CA LEU A 47 -4.27 -3.86 -13.01
C LEU A 47 -3.56 -3.99 -14.37
N ILE A 48 -4.31 -3.88 -15.48
CA ILE A 48 -3.72 -3.97 -16.83
C ILE A 48 -2.85 -2.74 -17.11
N ASN A 49 -3.34 -1.54 -16.80
CA ASN A 49 -2.60 -0.31 -17.09
C ASN A 49 -1.28 -0.26 -16.31
N ASN A 50 -1.30 -0.63 -15.03
CA ASN A 50 -0.12 -0.59 -14.17
C ASN A 50 0.71 -1.89 -14.20
N PHE A 51 0.46 -2.78 -15.15
CA PHE A 51 1.22 -4.01 -15.24
C PHE A 51 2.63 -3.71 -15.75
N LEU A 52 3.64 -4.09 -14.97
CA LEU A 52 5.03 -4.06 -15.40
C LEU A 52 5.43 -5.47 -15.85
N GLU A 53 5.88 -5.57 -17.10
CA GLU A 53 6.44 -6.81 -17.64
C GLU A 53 7.73 -7.18 -16.89
N LYS A 54 7.98 -8.48 -16.68
CA LYS A 54 9.17 -8.92 -15.93
C LYS A 54 10.47 -8.54 -16.64
N ASP A 55 10.45 -8.57 -17.97
CA ASP A 55 11.59 -8.21 -18.83
C ASP A 55 12.14 -6.80 -18.55
N GLU A 56 11.28 -5.88 -18.09
CA GLU A 56 11.67 -4.53 -17.68
C GLU A 56 12.65 -4.52 -16.50
N VAL A 57 12.49 -5.47 -15.56
CA VAL A 57 13.40 -5.64 -14.42
C VAL A 57 14.56 -6.57 -14.78
N ASP A 58 14.31 -7.61 -15.57
CA ASP A 58 15.35 -8.56 -16.01
C ASP A 58 16.41 -7.88 -16.89
N TYR A 59 16.08 -6.78 -17.57
CA TYR A 59 17.04 -5.91 -18.26
C TYR A 59 18.23 -5.53 -17.38
N TYR A 60 18.02 -5.23 -16.09
CA TYR A 60 19.08 -4.84 -15.16
C TYR A 60 20.02 -5.99 -14.77
N THR A 61 19.72 -7.22 -15.16
CA THR A 61 20.62 -8.37 -14.96
C THR A 61 21.66 -8.51 -16.07
N GLN A 62 21.49 -7.78 -17.18
CA GLN A 62 22.35 -7.89 -18.36
C GLN A 62 23.73 -7.26 -18.13
N SER A 63 24.75 -7.83 -18.77
CA SER A 63 26.13 -7.33 -18.71
C SER A 63 26.35 -5.99 -19.43
N SER A 64 25.41 -5.57 -20.28
CA SER A 64 25.38 -4.28 -20.97
C SER A 64 25.05 -3.11 -20.03
N VAL A 65 24.33 -3.38 -18.93
CA VAL A 65 23.89 -2.35 -17.99
C VAL A 65 25.05 -1.89 -17.11
N SER A 66 25.07 -0.59 -16.79
CA SER A 66 26.04 0.02 -15.87
C SER A 66 26.14 -0.74 -14.56
N THR A 67 27.36 -0.88 -14.02
CA THR A 67 27.61 -1.58 -12.75
C THR A 67 26.85 -0.97 -11.58
N LYS A 68 26.50 0.32 -11.63
CA LYS A 68 25.70 1.02 -10.60
C LYS A 68 24.21 0.63 -10.58
N LEU A 69 23.74 -0.04 -11.63
CA LEU A 69 22.35 -0.47 -11.81
C LEU A 69 22.22 -1.98 -11.99
N ARG A 70 23.34 -2.70 -12.12
CA ARG A 70 23.35 -4.13 -12.44
C ARG A 70 22.91 -4.97 -11.25
N LEU A 71 21.80 -5.67 -11.40
CA LEU A 71 21.25 -6.59 -10.40
C LEU A 71 21.74 -8.02 -10.65
N THR A 72 21.81 -8.82 -9.59
CA THR A 72 21.83 -10.28 -9.72
C THR A 72 20.42 -10.77 -10.02
N SER A 73 20.28 -11.96 -10.61
CA SER A 73 18.96 -12.56 -10.89
C SER A 73 18.09 -12.68 -9.63
N THR A 74 18.68 -13.05 -8.49
CA THR A 74 17.97 -13.11 -7.20
C THR A 74 17.46 -11.75 -6.73
N LEU A 75 18.24 -10.67 -6.92
CA LEU A 75 17.82 -9.31 -6.57
C LEU A 75 16.73 -8.79 -7.52
N ALA A 76 16.85 -9.08 -8.81
CA ALA A 76 15.84 -8.74 -9.81
C ALA A 76 14.50 -9.43 -9.51
N ASP A 77 14.51 -10.72 -9.16
CA ASP A 77 13.31 -11.45 -8.76
C ASP A 77 12.64 -10.85 -7.51
N GLY A 78 13.45 -10.53 -6.49
CA GLY A 78 12.97 -9.87 -5.28
C GLY A 78 12.36 -8.50 -5.55
N LEU A 79 13.03 -7.68 -6.37
CA LEU A 79 12.55 -6.36 -6.77
C LEU A 79 11.27 -6.46 -7.59
N TYR A 80 11.20 -7.38 -8.56
CA TYR A 80 10.00 -7.61 -9.35
C TYR A 80 8.83 -8.04 -8.48
N SER A 81 9.05 -8.91 -7.48
CA SER A 81 8.02 -9.30 -6.52
C SER A 81 7.53 -8.11 -5.69
N LEU A 82 8.43 -7.22 -5.26
CA LEU A 82 8.07 -6.00 -4.53
C LEU A 82 7.27 -5.03 -5.40
N ILE A 83 7.70 -4.79 -6.64
CA ILE A 83 7.00 -3.92 -7.61
C ILE A 83 5.64 -4.52 -7.99
N SER A 84 5.53 -5.83 -8.14
CA SER A 84 4.29 -6.51 -8.52
C SER A 84 3.26 -6.54 -7.39
N CYS A 85 3.66 -6.24 -6.14
CA CYS A 85 2.74 -6.16 -5.02
C CYS A 85 1.69 -5.07 -5.27
N SER A 86 0.40 -5.43 -5.19
CA SER A 86 -0.71 -4.48 -5.33
C SER A 86 -0.83 -3.57 -4.11
N ASN A 87 -0.41 -4.05 -2.95
CA ASN A 87 -0.45 -3.33 -1.69
C ASN A 87 0.85 -2.54 -1.52
N ILE A 88 0.72 -1.23 -1.61
CA ILE A 88 1.83 -0.27 -1.55
C ILE A 88 1.94 0.43 -0.20
N THR A 89 1.27 -0.08 0.85
CA THR A 89 1.39 0.54 2.17
C THR A 89 2.82 0.40 2.70
N PRO A 90 3.43 1.47 3.24
CA PRO A 90 4.76 1.41 3.85
C PRO A 90 4.94 0.26 4.84
N VAL A 91 3.94 -0.01 5.69
CA VAL A 91 4.02 -1.13 6.65
C VAL A 91 4.09 -2.48 5.94
N LYS A 92 3.33 -2.71 4.87
CA LYS A 92 3.46 -3.93 4.06
C LYS A 92 4.84 -4.04 3.45
N ILE A 93 5.34 -2.96 2.87
CA ILE A 93 6.68 -2.93 2.24
C ILE A 93 7.74 -3.31 3.27
N PHE A 94 7.73 -2.73 4.48
CA PHE A 94 8.69 -3.10 5.53
C PHE A 94 8.56 -4.56 5.99
N LEU A 95 7.33 -5.09 6.08
CA LEU A 95 7.11 -6.50 6.38
C LEU A 95 7.60 -7.43 5.27
N LEU A 96 7.58 -6.98 4.02
CA LEU A 96 8.13 -7.73 2.89
C LEU A 96 9.65 -7.68 2.88
N LEU A 97 10.27 -6.52 3.15
CA LEU A 97 11.73 -6.35 3.16
C LEU A 97 12.44 -7.14 4.26
N ASP A 98 11.75 -7.40 5.37
CA ASP A 98 12.31 -8.11 6.53
C ASP A 98 11.33 -9.20 7.00
N PRO A 99 11.16 -10.26 6.19
CA PRO A 99 10.17 -11.31 6.46
C PRO A 99 10.63 -12.17 7.65
N ASP A 100 9.67 -12.69 8.41
CA ASP A 100 9.95 -13.64 9.50
C ASP A 100 10.73 -14.86 8.95
N PRO A 101 11.89 -15.23 9.53
CA PRO A 101 12.66 -16.39 9.09
C PRO A 101 11.87 -17.71 9.07
N LYS A 102 10.75 -17.81 9.79
CA LYS A 102 9.84 -18.97 9.76
C LYS A 102 8.88 -18.97 8.56
N ASN A 103 8.64 -17.83 7.92
CA ASN A 103 7.86 -17.67 6.71
C ASN A 103 8.77 -17.23 5.57
N VAL A 104 9.64 -18.14 5.13
CA VAL A 104 10.55 -17.92 4.01
C VAL A 104 9.75 -17.60 2.75
N THR A 105 9.81 -16.35 2.29
CA THR A 105 9.59 -15.99 0.88
C THR A 105 10.37 -14.71 0.53
N ILE A 106 11.57 -14.90 -0.02
CA ILE A 106 12.19 -14.13 -1.11
C ILE A 106 12.09 -12.58 -1.04
N VAL A 107 12.66 -11.93 -0.01
CA VAL A 107 13.04 -10.49 -0.14
C VAL A 107 14.25 -10.08 0.72
N SER A 108 14.80 -11.00 1.54
CA SER A 108 15.96 -10.74 2.43
C SER A 108 17.15 -10.00 1.79
N PRO A 109 17.52 -10.20 0.51
CA PRO A 109 18.70 -9.53 -0.05
C PRO A 109 18.49 -8.07 -0.44
N LEU A 110 17.22 -7.61 -0.58
CA LEU A 110 16.95 -6.23 -1.01
C LEU A 110 17.40 -5.21 0.04
N LEU A 111 17.18 -5.51 1.32
CA LEU A 111 17.54 -4.63 2.42
C LEU A 111 19.08 -4.46 2.54
N ASP A 112 19.83 -5.51 2.22
CA ASP A 112 21.29 -5.48 2.26
C ASP A 112 21.90 -4.76 1.04
N HIS A 113 21.14 -4.63 -0.06
CA HIS A 113 21.54 -3.94 -1.29
C HIS A 113 20.68 -2.70 -1.57
N CYS A 114 20.13 -2.05 -0.53
CA CYS A 114 19.19 -0.93 -0.66
C CYS A 114 19.61 0.13 -1.68
N THR A 115 20.86 0.60 -1.61
CA THR A 115 21.36 1.66 -2.51
C THR A 115 21.24 1.27 -3.98
N LEU A 116 21.62 0.04 -4.32
CA LEU A 116 21.54 -0.47 -5.69
C LEU A 116 20.08 -0.60 -6.16
N VAL A 117 19.20 -1.12 -5.29
CA VAL A 117 17.78 -1.28 -5.59
C VAL A 117 17.08 0.07 -5.76
N VAL A 118 17.44 1.07 -4.93
CA VAL A 118 16.94 2.45 -5.05
C VAL A 118 17.37 3.05 -6.38
N ASN A 119 18.63 2.91 -6.79
CA ASN A 119 19.09 3.43 -8.08
C ASN A 119 18.30 2.83 -9.26
N VAL A 120 17.98 1.53 -9.21
CA VAL A 120 17.17 0.87 -10.25
C VAL A 120 15.73 1.39 -10.24
N LEU A 121 15.14 1.62 -9.07
CA LEU A 121 13.79 2.22 -8.99
C LEU A 121 13.75 3.65 -9.52
N GLU A 122 14.81 4.43 -9.32
CA GLU A 122 14.96 5.78 -9.88
C GLU A 122 15.16 5.75 -11.40
N ASP A 123 15.97 4.83 -11.91
CA ASP A 123 16.14 4.64 -13.36
C ASP A 123 14.83 4.16 -14.03
N LEU A 124 14.08 3.26 -13.38
CA LEU A 124 12.74 2.85 -13.81
C LEU A 124 11.74 4.02 -13.78
N LEU A 125 11.83 4.88 -12.77
CA LEU A 125 10.99 6.08 -12.68
C LEU A 125 11.26 6.99 -13.89
N ASP A 126 12.52 7.31 -14.18
CA ASP A 126 12.90 8.16 -15.31
C ASP A 126 12.50 7.50 -16.65
N LYS A 127 12.68 6.18 -16.77
CA LYS A 127 12.26 5.41 -17.94
C LYS A 127 10.76 5.47 -18.17
N PHE A 128 9.95 5.40 -17.12
CA PHE A 128 8.48 5.42 -17.22
C PHE A 128 7.87 6.83 -17.12
N PHE A 129 8.70 7.87 -16.97
CA PHE A 129 8.29 9.26 -16.96
C PHE A 129 9.13 10.06 -17.96
N ASN A 130 8.94 9.78 -19.26
CA ASN A 130 9.63 10.49 -20.33
C ASN A 130 8.63 11.03 -21.38
N PRO A 131 9.06 11.93 -22.30
CA PRO A 131 8.18 12.54 -23.30
C PRO A 131 7.48 11.57 -24.26
N HIS A 132 8.03 10.36 -24.45
CA HIS A 132 7.48 9.32 -25.33
C HIS A 132 6.62 8.30 -24.56
N GLN A 133 6.84 8.16 -23.26
CA GLN A 133 6.13 7.22 -22.39
C GLN A 133 5.98 7.83 -21.00
N THR A 134 4.77 8.31 -20.70
CA THR A 134 4.44 8.88 -19.39
C THR A 134 3.44 7.99 -18.67
N HIS A 135 3.93 7.24 -17.69
CA HIS A 135 3.13 6.35 -16.85
C HIS A 135 3.14 6.83 -15.39
N GLU A 136 2.43 7.94 -15.14
CA GLU A 136 2.50 8.69 -13.88
C GLU A 136 2.27 7.82 -12.62
N ALA A 137 1.31 6.89 -12.66
CA ALA A 137 1.02 6.00 -11.53
C ALA A 137 2.17 5.02 -11.21
N LEU A 138 2.91 4.55 -12.22
CA LEU A 138 4.06 3.66 -12.02
C LEU A 138 5.25 4.46 -11.51
N ALA A 139 5.50 5.64 -12.09
CA ALA A 139 6.54 6.54 -11.62
C ALA A 139 6.35 6.91 -10.12
N LEU A 140 5.13 7.26 -9.72
CA LEU A 140 4.81 7.55 -8.32
C LEU A 140 4.98 6.31 -7.43
N LYS A 141 4.63 5.12 -7.93
CA LYS A 141 4.85 3.85 -7.22
C LYS A 141 6.33 3.56 -7.03
N PHE A 142 7.16 3.69 -8.07
CA PHE A 142 8.61 3.47 -7.97
C PHE A 142 9.25 4.43 -6.97
N HIS A 143 8.86 5.70 -6.99
CA HIS A 143 9.30 6.69 -6.02
C HIS A 143 8.93 6.32 -4.58
N LEU A 144 7.68 5.90 -4.35
CA LEU A 144 7.22 5.45 -3.03
C LEU A 144 8.03 4.26 -2.51
N LEU A 145 8.28 3.26 -3.37
CA LEU A 145 9.10 2.09 -3.03
C LEU A 145 10.54 2.51 -2.69
N ALA A 146 11.14 3.40 -3.49
CA ALA A 146 12.49 3.93 -3.27
C ALA A 146 12.58 4.68 -1.93
N CYS A 147 11.60 5.54 -1.62
CA CYS A 147 11.51 6.23 -0.34
C CYS A 147 11.33 5.27 0.85
N CYS A 148 10.58 4.17 0.70
CA CYS A 148 10.47 3.15 1.74
C CYS A 148 11.82 2.46 1.99
N LEU A 149 12.53 2.05 0.93
CA LEU A 149 13.86 1.45 1.04
C LEU A 149 14.87 2.39 1.71
N ARG A 150 14.90 3.66 1.29
CA ARG A 150 15.73 4.69 1.94
C ARG A 150 15.40 4.83 3.41
N LYS A 151 14.11 4.84 3.78
CA LYS A 151 13.72 4.98 5.18
C LYS A 151 14.10 3.77 6.02
N ALA A 152 13.98 2.57 5.46
CA ALA A 152 14.45 1.35 6.09
C ALA A 152 15.98 1.38 6.28
N GLN A 153 16.74 1.81 5.26
CA GLN A 153 18.20 1.95 5.33
C GLN A 153 18.64 2.99 6.37
N GLU A 154 18.02 4.17 6.39
CA GLU A 154 18.27 5.23 7.38
C GLU A 154 18.04 4.70 8.81
N TYR A 155 16.94 4.00 9.04
CA TYR A 155 16.63 3.39 10.33
C TYR A 155 17.67 2.32 10.74
N MET A 156 18.15 1.53 9.79
CA MET A 156 19.20 0.53 10.03
C MET A 156 20.56 1.15 10.33
N ALA A 157 20.86 2.32 9.75
CA ALA A 157 22.13 3.02 9.93
C ALA A 157 22.15 3.89 11.20
N SER A 158 20.99 4.32 11.70
CA SER A 158 20.92 5.07 12.95
C SER A 158 21.23 4.17 14.15
N ASP A 159 22.37 4.41 14.80
CA ASP A 159 22.83 3.75 16.05
C ASP A 159 21.82 3.92 17.22
N ALA A 160 20.89 4.86 17.06
CA ALA A 160 19.76 5.07 17.94
C ALA A 160 18.58 4.18 17.52
N GLN A 161 18.67 2.88 17.78
CA GLN A 161 17.45 2.13 18.06
C GLN A 161 16.75 2.89 19.19
N PRO A 162 15.53 3.44 19.02
CA PRO A 162 14.78 3.86 20.17
C PRO A 162 14.58 2.60 21.01
N ARG A 163 15.26 2.54 22.17
CA ARG A 163 14.82 1.68 23.26
C ARG A 163 13.34 2.01 23.40
N VAL A 164 12.46 1.07 23.06
CA VAL A 164 11.04 1.21 23.35
C VAL A 164 10.95 1.28 24.87
N GLY A 165 11.04 2.48 25.41
CA GLY A 165 11.52 2.73 26.77
C GLY A 165 11.34 4.18 27.12
N GLY A 166 10.08 4.60 27.12
CA GLY A 166 9.62 5.90 27.58
C GLY A 166 8.14 5.86 27.96
N GLU A 167 7.62 4.70 28.38
CA GLU A 167 6.39 4.61 29.19
C GLU A 167 6.67 3.55 30.26
N SER A 168 6.76 4.02 31.50
CA SER A 168 6.93 3.27 32.74
C SER A 168 5.79 2.25 32.91
N GLY A 169 6.06 1.04 32.47
CA GLY A 169 5.19 -0.10 32.68
C GLY A 169 5.86 -1.30 32.03
N ALA A 170 6.31 -2.25 32.85
CA ALA A 170 6.86 -3.51 32.40
C ALA A 170 5.78 -4.32 31.64
N GLU A 171 5.49 -3.96 30.39
CA GLU A 171 4.87 -4.88 29.46
C GLU A 171 5.95 -5.91 29.13
N LYS A 172 5.88 -7.05 29.83
CA LYS A 172 6.61 -8.29 29.53
C LYS A 172 6.79 -8.35 28.02
N ARG A 173 8.03 -8.49 27.55
CA ARG A 173 8.31 -8.83 26.14
C ARG A 173 7.34 -9.94 25.80
N ASP A 174 6.40 -9.65 24.92
CA ASP A 174 5.44 -10.64 24.47
C ASP A 174 6.25 -11.63 23.64
N ASN A 175 6.82 -12.64 24.30
CA ASN A 175 7.65 -13.71 23.72
C ASN A 175 6.88 -14.54 22.66
N GLN A 176 5.64 -14.14 22.35
CA GLN A 176 4.74 -14.70 21.36
C GLN A 176 4.57 -13.85 20.09
N LEU A 177 5.21 -12.67 20.00
CA LEU A 177 5.32 -11.98 18.72
C LEU A 177 6.48 -12.62 17.94
N THR A 178 6.16 -13.52 17.01
CA THR A 178 7.12 -14.14 16.08
C THR A 178 7.79 -13.15 15.12
N ILE A 179 7.39 -11.89 15.17
CA ILE A 179 7.97 -10.79 14.39
C ILE A 179 9.25 -10.35 15.11
N ALA A 180 10.39 -10.96 14.78
CA ALA A 180 11.72 -10.48 15.14
C ALA A 180 12.51 -9.82 13.96
N PRO A 181 11.92 -8.91 13.15
CA PRO A 181 12.63 -8.20 12.11
C PRO A 181 13.43 -7.02 12.68
N ARG A 182 14.57 -6.75 12.05
CA ARG A 182 15.38 -5.54 12.17
C ARG A 182 14.52 -4.27 12.07
N LEU A 183 13.41 -4.30 11.33
CA LEU A 183 12.50 -3.17 11.11
C LEU A 183 11.31 -3.04 12.08
N LEU A 184 11.18 -3.87 13.13
CA LEU A 184 10.00 -3.84 14.02
C LEU A 184 9.76 -2.46 14.65
N GLY A 185 10.83 -1.78 15.10
CA GLY A 185 10.70 -0.45 15.70
C GLY A 185 10.21 0.60 14.69
N LEU A 186 10.70 0.54 13.45
CA LEU A 186 10.23 1.39 12.35
C LEU A 186 8.75 1.16 12.06
N ILE A 187 8.33 -0.11 11.97
CA ILE A 187 6.91 -0.46 11.76
C ILE A 187 6.04 0.11 12.89
N ARG A 188 6.48 0.02 14.15
CA ARG A 188 5.76 0.62 15.28
C ARG A 188 5.68 2.14 15.22
N ILE A 189 6.71 2.82 14.70
CA ILE A 189 6.66 4.27 14.45
C ILE A 189 5.56 4.59 13.43
N PHE A 190 5.47 3.81 12.35
CA PHE A 190 4.49 4.01 11.29
C PHE A 190 3.06 3.67 11.71
N LEU A 191 2.88 2.66 12.56
CA LEU A 191 1.57 2.27 13.07
C LEU A 191 1.05 3.17 14.18
N ARG A 192 1.92 3.92 14.87
CA ARG A 192 1.53 4.71 16.04
C ARG A 192 0.44 5.72 15.67
N GLY A 193 -0.74 5.52 16.26
CA GLY A 193 -1.89 6.40 16.11
C GLY A 193 -1.73 7.68 16.92
N GLY A 194 -2.31 8.77 16.44
CA GLY A 194 -2.48 9.99 17.22
C GLY A 194 -3.94 10.34 17.46
N ASP A 195 -4.16 11.32 18.34
CA ASP A 195 -5.50 11.80 18.69
C ASP A 195 -6.21 12.48 17.51
N PRO A 196 -7.55 12.45 17.46
CA PRO A 196 -8.45 11.75 18.40
C PRO A 196 -8.80 10.30 17.98
N HIS A 197 -8.55 9.93 16.72
CA HIS A 197 -9.07 8.68 16.13
C HIS A 197 -8.04 7.55 15.96
N GLY A 198 -6.79 7.77 16.37
CA GLY A 198 -5.74 6.76 16.27
C GLY A 198 -5.19 6.58 14.85
N LEU A 199 -5.35 7.57 13.97
CA LEU A 199 -4.80 7.51 12.61
C LEU A 199 -3.26 7.57 12.64
N PRO A 200 -2.56 6.84 11.74
CA PRO A 200 -1.12 6.59 11.83
C PRO A 200 -0.28 7.82 11.44
N ILE A 201 0.06 8.68 12.41
CA ILE A 201 0.77 9.95 12.17
C ILE A 201 2.18 9.73 11.57
N GLY A 202 2.89 8.70 12.02
CA GLY A 202 4.24 8.41 11.50
C GLY A 202 4.24 8.14 9.99
N GLN A 203 3.29 7.33 9.56
CA GLN A 203 3.06 7.03 8.15
C GLN A 203 2.55 8.27 7.38
N GLU A 204 1.64 9.05 7.97
CA GLU A 204 1.14 10.28 7.36
C GLU A 204 2.27 11.28 7.07
N LYS A 205 3.16 11.53 8.03
CA LYS A 205 4.32 12.42 7.85
C LYS A 205 5.28 11.91 6.78
N PHE A 206 5.57 10.62 6.79
CA PHE A 206 6.46 9.99 5.80
C PHE A 206 5.90 10.12 4.37
N LEU A 207 4.62 9.86 4.18
CA LEU A 207 3.99 9.91 2.86
C LEU A 207 3.92 11.34 2.32
N ARG A 208 3.63 12.33 3.17
CA ARG A 208 3.70 13.75 2.78
C ARG A 208 5.10 14.15 2.34
N GLN A 209 6.13 13.72 3.07
CA GLN A 209 7.52 13.97 2.69
C GLN A 209 7.88 13.27 1.36
N THR A 210 7.37 12.05 1.16
CA THR A 210 7.56 11.29 -0.09
C THR A 210 6.97 12.04 -1.29
N LEU A 211 5.78 12.64 -1.14
CA LEU A 211 5.18 13.46 -2.18
C LEU A 211 6.02 14.69 -2.50
N LEU A 212 6.55 15.38 -1.49
CA LEU A 212 7.38 16.58 -1.68
C LEU A 212 8.73 16.28 -2.34
N SER A 213 9.22 15.05 -2.25
CA SER A 213 10.50 14.65 -2.85
C SER A 213 10.34 13.99 -4.22
N PHE A 214 9.13 13.96 -4.79
CA PHE A 214 8.89 13.36 -6.11
C PHE A 214 9.53 14.23 -7.20
N PRO A 215 10.38 13.69 -8.10
CA PRO A 215 11.15 14.52 -9.02
C PRO A 215 10.32 15.22 -10.11
N HIS A 216 9.15 14.69 -10.48
CA HIS A 216 8.34 15.19 -11.61
C HIS A 216 7.11 15.98 -11.15
N HIS A 217 7.32 17.21 -10.68
CA HIS A 217 6.25 18.09 -10.23
C HIS A 217 5.29 18.53 -11.36
N GLU A 218 5.64 18.29 -12.62
CA GLU A 218 4.80 18.49 -13.79
C GLU A 218 3.65 17.48 -13.89
N SER A 219 3.79 16.29 -13.27
CA SER A 219 2.80 15.22 -13.25
C SER A 219 1.41 15.72 -12.83
N THR A 220 0.41 15.40 -13.63
CA THR A 220 -0.99 15.78 -13.37
C THR A 220 -1.58 15.01 -12.18
N LEU A 221 -1.27 13.71 -12.09
CA LEU A 221 -1.63 12.83 -11.00
C LEU A 221 -1.00 13.29 -9.68
N TRP A 222 0.30 13.61 -9.68
CA TRP A 222 0.97 14.13 -8.49
C TRP A 222 0.37 15.45 -8.02
N LYS A 223 0.13 16.41 -8.93
CA LYS A 223 -0.53 17.69 -8.59
C LYS A 223 -1.89 17.45 -7.94
N HIS A 224 -2.68 16.52 -8.50
CA HIS A 224 -3.98 16.14 -7.94
C HIS A 224 -3.84 15.58 -6.52
N VAL A 225 -2.92 14.62 -6.32
CA VAL A 225 -2.65 14.01 -5.01
C VAL A 225 -2.20 15.06 -3.98
N VAL A 226 -1.24 15.92 -4.33
CA VAL A 226 -0.72 16.95 -3.43
C VAL A 226 -1.80 17.95 -3.06
N ASN A 227 -2.66 18.37 -4.00
CA ASN A 227 -3.77 19.27 -3.72
C ASN A 227 -4.81 18.65 -2.77
N GLN A 228 -5.10 17.37 -2.91
CA GLN A 228 -6.01 16.67 -1.98
C GLN A 228 -5.38 16.50 -0.59
N VAL A 229 -4.11 16.12 -0.51
CA VAL A 229 -3.41 15.88 0.76
C VAL A 229 -3.15 17.19 1.51
N SER A 230 -2.81 18.27 0.82
CA SER A 230 -2.53 19.57 1.44
C SER A 230 -3.76 20.20 2.10
N GLY A 231 -4.96 19.92 1.58
CA GLY A 231 -6.23 20.38 2.15
C GLY A 231 -6.64 19.68 3.46
N VAL A 232 -5.95 18.62 3.86
CA VAL A 232 -6.30 17.80 5.04
C VAL A 232 -5.18 17.88 6.08
N GLN A 233 -5.55 18.15 7.34
CA GLN A 233 -4.59 18.15 8.44
C GLN A 233 -4.08 16.73 8.76
N PRO A 234 -2.80 16.54 9.12
CA PRO A 234 -2.30 15.24 9.55
C PRO A 234 -3.11 14.68 10.72
N GLY A 235 -3.50 13.41 10.64
CA GLY A 235 -4.35 12.76 11.66
C GLY A 235 -5.86 12.82 11.38
N TYR A 236 -6.26 13.39 10.23
CA TYR A 236 -7.63 13.37 9.73
C TYR A 236 -7.76 12.55 8.44
N SER A 237 -9.00 12.25 8.05
CA SER A 237 -9.35 11.55 6.81
C SER A 237 -9.75 12.56 5.71
N PRO A 238 -9.47 12.29 4.42
CA PRO A 238 -8.70 11.15 3.90
C PRO A 238 -7.22 11.23 4.30
N THR A 239 -6.62 10.07 4.59
CA THR A 239 -5.17 9.99 4.90
C THR A 239 -4.35 10.13 3.63
N SER A 240 -3.09 10.55 3.74
CA SER A 240 -2.16 10.60 2.60
C SER A 240 -2.04 9.23 1.92
N LEU A 241 -2.05 8.15 2.71
CA LEU A 241 -2.04 6.79 2.19
C LEU A 241 -3.24 6.52 1.29
N SER A 242 -4.44 6.91 1.73
CA SER A 242 -5.66 6.65 0.96
C SER A 242 -5.69 7.37 -0.38
N VAL A 243 -5.22 8.62 -0.40
CA VAL A 243 -5.15 9.42 -1.62
C VAL A 243 -4.11 8.85 -2.59
N ILE A 244 -2.92 8.48 -2.09
CA ILE A 244 -1.85 7.88 -2.90
C ILE A 244 -2.28 6.50 -3.42
N ASP A 245 -2.90 5.67 -2.59
CA ASP A 245 -3.37 4.35 -2.97
C ASP A 245 -4.46 4.42 -4.05
N GLN A 246 -5.41 5.36 -3.91
CA GLN A 246 -6.42 5.62 -4.94
C GLN A 246 -5.81 6.13 -6.25
N ALA A 247 -4.79 6.98 -6.18
CA ALA A 247 -4.10 7.51 -7.36
C ALA A 247 -3.30 6.43 -8.10
N ILE A 248 -2.62 5.54 -7.37
CA ILE A 248 -1.81 4.48 -7.97
C ILE A 248 -2.69 3.30 -8.38
N THR A 249 -3.56 2.80 -7.52
CA THR A 249 -4.34 1.57 -7.77
C THR A 249 -5.71 1.81 -8.43
N GLY A 250 -6.06 3.09 -8.67
CA GLY A 250 -7.31 3.53 -9.27
C GLY A 250 -8.48 3.55 -8.28
N GLN A 251 -9.65 3.99 -8.75
CA GLN A 251 -10.90 4.01 -7.97
C GLN A 251 -11.28 2.56 -7.58
N GLY A 252 -10.86 2.15 -6.39
CA GLY A 252 -11.18 0.87 -5.75
C GLY A 252 -11.60 1.09 -4.29
N PRO A 253 -12.46 0.24 -3.72
CA PRO A 253 -13.32 0.52 -2.57
C PRO A 253 -12.59 0.45 -1.21
N ALA A 254 -11.33 0.86 -1.13
CA ALA A 254 -10.50 0.69 0.06
C ALA A 254 -10.67 1.81 1.10
N VAL A 255 -11.10 3.02 0.69
CA VAL A 255 -11.19 4.17 1.61
C VAL A 255 -12.36 5.09 1.30
N MET A 256 -13.57 4.54 1.16
CA MET A 256 -14.76 5.29 1.57
C MET A 256 -14.79 5.21 3.10
N VAL A 257 -14.02 6.06 3.79
CA VAL A 257 -14.16 6.27 5.25
C VAL A 257 -15.49 6.96 5.59
N PHE A 258 -16.23 7.37 4.56
CA PHE A 258 -17.62 7.78 4.64
C PHE A 258 -18.50 6.79 3.86
N GLY A 259 -18.87 5.71 4.53
CA GLY A 259 -19.71 4.65 4.00
C GLY A 259 -19.64 3.42 4.89
N HIS A 260 -20.79 2.94 5.35
CA HIS A 260 -20.98 1.92 6.38
C HIS A 260 -20.57 0.49 6.00
N GLU A 261 -19.50 0.32 5.23
CA GLU A 261 -18.97 -1.00 4.95
C GLU A 261 -17.87 -1.39 5.94
N PRO A 262 -17.86 -2.67 6.37
CA PRO A 262 -16.82 -3.18 7.26
C PRO A 262 -15.44 -2.96 6.64
N SER A 263 -14.44 -2.69 7.47
CA SER A 263 -13.05 -2.48 7.04
C SER A 263 -12.64 -3.57 6.03
N ARG A 264 -12.54 -3.18 4.75
CA ARG A 264 -12.26 -4.10 3.63
C ARG A 264 -10.78 -4.48 3.52
N CYS A 265 -9.93 -3.81 4.31
CA CYS A 265 -8.49 -3.95 4.32
C CYS A 265 -7.97 -4.06 5.76
N CYS A 266 -6.82 -4.71 5.93
CA CYS A 266 -6.14 -4.81 7.21
C CYS A 266 -5.64 -3.43 7.65
N THR A 267 -5.99 -2.99 8.85
CA THR A 267 -5.53 -1.71 9.41
C THR A 267 -4.02 -1.68 9.65
N THR A 268 -3.38 -2.85 9.81
CA THR A 268 -1.94 -2.95 10.06
C THR A 268 -1.14 -2.90 8.77
N CYS A 269 -1.44 -3.80 7.82
CA CYS A 269 -0.63 -3.98 6.62
C CYS A 269 -1.34 -3.58 5.34
N GLY A 270 -2.59 -3.13 5.36
CA GLY A 270 -3.34 -2.76 4.15
C GLY A 270 -3.83 -3.91 3.27
N ASP A 271 -3.49 -5.18 3.56
CA ASP A 271 -3.96 -6.31 2.76
C ASP A 271 -5.49 -6.40 2.80
N GLY A 272 -6.12 -6.60 1.64
CA GLY A 272 -7.56 -6.78 1.51
C GLY A 272 -7.89 -8.07 0.75
N GLN A 273 -8.98 -8.04 -0.01
CA GLN A 273 -9.40 -9.17 -0.87
C GLN A 273 -8.25 -9.70 -1.73
N PRO A 274 -8.03 -11.03 -1.79
CA PRO A 274 -8.93 -12.10 -1.36
C PRO A 274 -8.82 -12.50 0.13
N VAL A 275 -7.99 -11.80 0.91
CA VAL A 275 -7.77 -12.16 2.32
C VAL A 275 -8.98 -11.78 3.15
N LYS A 276 -9.49 -12.72 3.94
CA LYS A 276 -10.61 -12.48 4.86
C LYS A 276 -10.15 -11.55 5.98
N ILE A 277 -10.84 -10.42 6.12
CA ILE A 277 -10.58 -9.45 7.19
C ILE A 277 -11.42 -9.79 8.42
N MET A 278 -10.76 -9.89 9.57
CA MET A 278 -11.37 -10.13 10.88
C MET A 278 -11.48 -8.82 11.63
N LEU A 279 -12.71 -8.37 11.88
CA LEU A 279 -12.95 -7.15 12.65
C LEU A 279 -12.58 -7.33 14.12
N CYS A 280 -12.12 -6.25 14.75
CA CYS A 280 -11.95 -6.21 16.20
C CYS A 280 -13.30 -6.48 16.88
N ARG A 281 -13.33 -7.47 17.78
CA ARG A 281 -14.57 -7.91 18.45
C ARG A 281 -15.19 -6.81 19.33
N GLU A 282 -14.37 -5.88 19.82
CA GLU A 282 -14.79 -4.85 20.75
C GLU A 282 -15.32 -3.60 20.03
N CYS A 283 -14.50 -2.97 19.16
CA CYS A 283 -14.88 -1.73 18.50
C CYS A 283 -15.54 -1.91 17.14
N LYS A 284 -15.36 -3.06 16.47
CA LYS A 284 -15.84 -3.37 15.11
C LYS A 284 -15.41 -2.43 13.98
N GLU A 285 -14.72 -1.34 14.27
CA GLU A 285 -14.23 -0.35 13.29
C GLU A 285 -12.94 -0.77 12.56
N VAL A 286 -12.02 -1.47 13.24
CA VAL A 286 -10.74 -1.89 12.64
C VAL A 286 -10.76 -3.36 12.28
N GLY A 287 -10.05 -3.73 11.20
CA GLY A 287 -9.98 -5.08 10.68
C GLY A 287 -8.55 -5.59 10.52
N TYR A 288 -8.35 -6.89 10.64
CA TYR A 288 -7.04 -7.53 10.52
C TYR A 288 -7.08 -8.74 9.60
N CYS A 289 -6.08 -8.89 8.74
CA CYS A 289 -5.93 -10.09 7.91
C CYS A 289 -5.42 -11.31 8.69
N SER A 290 -4.87 -11.12 9.89
CA SER A 290 -4.29 -12.18 10.72
C SER A 290 -4.16 -11.75 12.19
N ILE A 291 -4.05 -12.73 13.09
CA ILE A 291 -3.75 -12.49 14.52
C ILE A 291 -2.39 -11.78 14.66
N THR A 292 -1.43 -12.11 13.79
CA THR A 292 -0.11 -11.46 13.75
C THR A 292 -0.23 -9.95 13.50
N CYS A 293 -1.02 -9.55 12.49
CA CYS A 293 -1.29 -8.13 12.22
C CYS A 293 -2.05 -7.45 13.38
N GLN A 294 -2.99 -8.15 14.00
CA GLN A 294 -3.70 -7.64 15.17
C GLN A 294 -2.73 -7.35 16.33
N ARG A 295 -1.88 -8.32 16.70
CA ARG A 295 -0.89 -8.18 17.78
C ARG A 295 0.11 -7.06 17.48
N LEU A 296 0.55 -6.94 16.23
CA LEU A 296 1.49 -5.90 15.79
C LEU A 296 0.90 -4.48 15.93
N HIS A 297 -0.40 -4.30 15.74
CA HIS A 297 -1.09 -3.00 15.89
C HIS A 297 -1.65 -2.77 17.31
N TRP A 298 -1.79 -3.81 18.13
CA TRP A 298 -2.47 -3.74 19.43
C TRP A 298 -1.89 -2.70 20.39
N PHE A 299 -0.56 -2.50 20.40
CA PHE A 299 0.11 -1.56 21.29
C PHE A 299 -0.44 -0.12 21.20
N THR A 300 -0.93 0.29 20.03
CA THR A 300 -1.56 1.59 19.82
C THR A 300 -3.09 1.47 19.75
N HIS A 301 -3.63 0.45 19.08
CA HIS A 301 -5.08 0.28 18.95
C HIS A 301 -5.79 0.22 20.31
N LYS A 302 -5.21 -0.45 21.32
CA LYS A 302 -5.80 -0.58 22.67
C LYS A 302 -6.15 0.78 23.30
N LYS A 303 -5.38 1.83 23.00
CA LYS A 303 -5.61 3.20 23.50
C LYS A 303 -6.86 3.83 22.87
N PHE A 304 -7.12 3.55 21.58
CA PHE A 304 -8.21 4.14 20.80
C PHE A 304 -9.45 3.26 20.67
N CYS A 305 -9.36 1.97 21.01
CA CYS A 305 -10.43 0.99 20.82
C CYS A 305 -11.79 1.45 21.40
N ARG A 306 -11.77 2.04 22.60
CA ARG A 306 -12.99 2.57 23.25
C ARG A 306 -13.59 3.77 22.51
N ILE A 307 -12.75 4.66 21.99
CA ILE A 307 -13.19 5.83 21.22
C ILE A 307 -13.83 5.37 19.91
N LEU A 308 -13.20 4.42 19.22
CA LEU A 308 -13.71 3.82 18.00
C LEU A 308 -15.03 3.08 18.24
N LYS A 309 -15.18 2.38 19.37
CA LYS A 309 -16.45 1.74 19.74
C LYS A 309 -17.56 2.77 19.93
N ALA A 310 -17.29 3.86 20.65
CA ALA A 310 -18.26 4.92 20.85
C ALA A 310 -18.69 5.57 19.52
N HIS A 311 -17.76 5.73 18.58
CA HIS A 311 -18.03 6.18 17.22
C HIS A 311 -18.94 5.19 16.47
N HIS A 312 -18.59 3.89 16.47
CA HIS A 312 -19.40 2.82 15.87
C HIS A 312 -20.85 2.85 16.38
N ASP A 313 -21.04 2.85 17.70
CA ASP A 313 -22.35 2.82 18.34
C ASP A 313 -23.15 4.10 18.05
N ALA A 314 -22.49 5.26 17.91
CA ALA A 314 -23.14 6.51 17.53
C ALA A 314 -23.63 6.46 16.07
N CYS A 315 -22.79 5.97 15.16
CA CYS A 315 -23.12 5.77 13.76
C CYS A 315 -24.29 4.79 13.58
N GLU A 316 -24.25 3.60 14.21
CA GLU A 316 -25.34 2.63 14.13
C GLU A 316 -26.67 3.19 14.64
N ARG A 317 -26.66 3.98 15.73
CA ARG A 317 -27.87 4.62 16.27
C ARG A 317 -28.43 5.66 15.31
N SER A 318 -27.57 6.46 14.68
CA SER A 318 -27.99 7.46 13.69
C SER A 318 -28.68 6.78 12.49
N GLN A 319 -28.13 5.68 12.00
CA GLN A 319 -28.72 4.92 10.89
C GLN A 319 -30.07 4.33 11.22
N LYS A 320 -30.22 3.68 12.39
CA LYS A 320 -31.50 3.10 12.80
C LYS A 320 -32.58 4.17 12.90
N ARG A 321 -32.23 5.38 13.33
CA ARG A 321 -33.13 6.54 13.34
C ARG A 321 -33.50 6.98 11.92
N ALA A 322 -32.53 7.12 11.02
CA ALA A 322 -32.77 7.51 9.64
C ALA A 322 -33.63 6.48 8.88
N GLN A 323 -33.38 5.18 9.10
CA GLN A 323 -34.18 4.09 8.52
C GLN A 323 -35.62 4.09 9.06
N ALA A 324 -35.80 4.30 10.37
CA ALA A 324 -37.12 4.40 10.96
C ALA A 324 -37.91 5.61 10.44
N GLN A 325 -37.24 6.75 10.24
CA GLN A 325 -37.86 7.96 9.66
C GLN A 325 -38.25 7.76 8.18
N ALA A 326 -37.39 7.13 7.39
CA ALA A 326 -37.71 6.82 5.98
C ALA A 326 -38.93 5.89 5.86
N MET A 327 -39.12 4.95 6.80
CA MET A 327 -40.29 4.07 6.82
C MET A 327 -41.58 4.77 7.24
N THR A 328 -41.50 5.84 8.04
CA THR A 328 -42.69 6.62 8.44
C THR A 328 -43.12 7.64 7.39
N ASP A 329 -42.20 8.11 6.55
CA ASP A 329 -42.49 9.09 5.49
C ASP A 329 -43.08 8.45 4.21
N ASP A 330 -42.90 7.13 4.05
CA ASP A 330 -43.45 6.30 2.94
C ASP A 330 -44.82 5.65 3.30
N SER A 331 -45.38 5.91 4.49
CA SER A 331 -46.66 5.36 4.98
C SER A 331 -47.76 6.43 5.04
#